data_AF-X0RTP6-F1
#
_entry.id   AF-X0RTP6-F1
#
_cell.length_a   1.000
_cell.length_b   1.000
_cell.length_c   1.000
_cell.angle_alpha   90.00
_cell.angle_beta   90.00
_cell.angle_gamma   90.00
#
_symmetry.space_group_name_H-M   'P 1'
#
loop_
_entity.id
_entity.type
_entity.pdbx_description
1 polymer ?
#
loop_
_entity_poly.entity_id
_entity_poly.type
_entity_poly.pdbx_seq_one_letter_code
_entity_poly.pdbx_strand_id
1 'polypeptide(L)'
;MSSWNQSNALVEENTNLSQSNCSECGENILFDENRGLSVCEKCGLVHSEKHIDQGPEWRAFDADQRKKRTRTGAPMTYMIHDKGLSTMIDWKNRDIFGKEISAKIRGQIYRLRKWQSRIRVSDATERNLTFALSELDRMASNLDLQKNLRECSAKIYRDAVEAHLIRGRSIEGVAAASLYAACRMYKVPRTLNEIAEVARVNKKEIGRSYRFIARELE
;
A
#
# COMPACT_ATOMS: atom_id res chain seq x y z
N MET A 1 27.42 1.79 33.18
CA MET A 1 28.31 2.21 32.08
C MET A 1 27.92 1.45 30.83
N SER A 2 26.99 1.99 30.03
CA SER A 2 27.23 2.98 28.95
C SER A 2 27.42 2.24 27.62
N SER A 3 26.37 2.11 26.83
CA SER A 3 25.88 3.16 25.91
C SER A 3 26.37 2.88 24.50
N TRP A 4 25.67 1.99 23.80
CA TRP A 4 25.69 1.95 22.34
C TRP A 4 24.24 1.88 21.83
N ASN A 5 23.46 2.89 22.24
CA ASN A 5 22.32 3.37 21.46
C ASN A 5 22.91 4.13 20.27
N GLN A 6 23.26 3.40 19.20
CA GLN A 6 23.48 4.02 17.90
C GLN A 6 22.13 4.19 17.22
N SER A 7 21.49 5.31 17.58
CA SER A 7 20.91 6.25 16.63
C SER A 7 20.48 5.66 15.29
N ASN A 8 19.33 4.98 15.28
CA ASN A 8 18.40 5.11 14.18
C ASN A 8 17.99 6.59 14.15
N ALA A 9 18.74 7.38 13.38
CA ALA A 9 18.27 8.66 12.88
C ALA A 9 17.08 8.33 11.97
N LEU A 10 15.91 8.16 12.58
CA LEU A 10 14.65 8.47 11.93
C LEU A 10 14.87 9.87 11.40
N VAL A 11 14.92 9.98 10.08
CA VAL A 11 14.68 11.25 9.41
C VAL A 11 13.26 11.59 9.82
N GLU A 12 13.14 12.31 10.94
CA GLU A 12 11.99 13.12 11.25
C GLU A 12 11.93 14.11 10.09
N GLU A 13 11.22 13.73 9.03
CA GLU A 13 10.59 14.72 8.18
C GLU A 13 9.80 15.59 9.15
N ASN A 14 10.34 16.77 9.44
CA ASN A 14 9.62 17.87 10.02
C ASN A 14 8.49 18.21 9.04
N THR A 15 7.43 17.40 9.05
CA THR A 15 6.09 17.85 8.72
C THR A 15 5.76 18.87 9.79
N ASN A 16 6.20 20.11 9.55
CA ASN A 16 5.72 21.26 10.29
C ASN A 16 4.22 21.10 10.37
N LEU A 17 3.73 20.89 11.60
CA LEU A 17 2.33 20.76 11.91
C LEU A 17 1.59 21.85 11.13
N SER A 18 0.63 21.45 10.33
CA SER A 18 -0.45 22.31 9.90
C SER A 18 -1.06 22.94 11.15
N GLN A 19 -0.61 24.14 11.52
CA GLN A 19 -1.33 25.00 12.43
C GLN A 19 -2.66 25.26 11.74
N SER A 20 -3.72 24.59 12.19
CA SER A 20 -5.10 24.81 11.71
C SER A 20 -5.61 26.21 12.07
N ASN A 21 -4.87 26.92 12.92
CA ASN A 21 -5.26 28.16 13.53
C ASN A 21 -4.21 29.25 13.24
N CYS A 22 -4.69 30.44 12.92
CA CYS A 22 -3.88 31.60 12.67
C CYS A 22 -3.09 32.03 13.92
N SER A 23 -1.81 32.31 13.77
CA SER A 23 -0.91 32.76 14.83
C SER A 23 -1.32 34.10 15.46
N GLU A 24 -2.04 34.94 14.72
CA GLU A 24 -2.44 36.29 15.16
C GLU A 24 -3.84 36.35 15.78
N CYS A 25 -4.81 35.62 15.21
CA CYS A 25 -6.21 35.74 15.63
C CYS A 25 -6.84 34.43 16.14
N GLY A 26 -6.12 33.31 16.08
CA GLY A 26 -6.60 31.99 16.53
C GLY A 26 -7.66 31.36 15.62
N GLU A 27 -8.10 32.04 14.57
CA GLU A 27 -9.16 31.60 13.65
C GLU A 27 -8.64 30.62 12.59
N ASN A 28 -9.54 29.92 11.91
CA ASN A 28 -9.19 28.94 10.88
C ASN A 28 -8.49 29.57 9.67
N ILE A 29 -7.58 28.79 9.09
CA ILE A 29 -6.88 29.11 7.84
C ILE A 29 -7.62 28.44 6.68
N LEU A 30 -7.99 29.23 5.67
CA LEU A 30 -8.60 28.76 4.42
C LEU A 30 -7.54 28.67 3.32
N PHE A 31 -7.63 27.63 2.48
CA PHE A 31 -6.80 27.50 1.30
C PHE A 31 -7.53 28.04 0.06
N ASP A 32 -7.00 29.10 -0.53
CA ASP A 32 -7.47 29.63 -1.82
C ASP A 32 -6.77 28.86 -2.96
N GLU A 33 -7.50 27.91 -3.53
CA GLU A 33 -7.03 27.02 -4.60
C GLU A 33 -6.70 27.79 -5.90
N ASN A 34 -7.35 28.93 -6.16
CA ASN A 34 -7.07 29.72 -7.37
C ASN A 34 -5.75 30.46 -7.30
N ARG A 35 -5.32 30.84 -6.09
CA ARG A 35 -4.08 31.60 -5.86
C ARG A 35 -2.96 30.74 -5.28
N GLY A 36 -3.26 29.53 -4.80
CA GLY A 36 -2.30 28.65 -4.14
C GLY A 36 -1.86 29.18 -2.76
N LEU A 37 -2.71 29.97 -2.11
CA LEU A 37 -2.40 30.68 -0.86
C LEU A 37 -3.18 30.07 0.31
N SER A 38 -2.54 29.91 1.46
CA SER A 38 -3.23 29.66 2.73
C SER A 38 -3.43 30.97 3.47
N VAL A 39 -4.67 31.43 3.59
CA VAL A 39 -5.04 32.75 4.12
C VAL A 39 -6.00 32.60 5.29
N CYS A 40 -5.82 33.38 6.35
CA CYS A 40 -6.82 33.46 7.41
C CYS A 40 -8.05 34.27 6.98
N GLU A 41 -9.26 33.75 7.19
CA GLU A 41 -10.51 34.42 6.79
C GLU A 41 -10.75 35.76 7.49
N LYS A 42 -10.27 35.90 8.73
CA LYS A 42 -10.59 37.06 9.59
C LYS A 42 -9.56 38.19 9.50
N CYS A 43 -8.28 37.86 9.59
CA CYS A 43 -7.21 38.88 9.58
C CYS A 43 -6.52 39.04 8.21
N GLY A 44 -6.79 38.15 7.25
CA GLY A 44 -6.19 38.21 5.92
C GLY A 44 -4.70 37.85 5.89
N LEU A 45 -4.13 37.34 6.99
CA LEU A 45 -2.73 36.93 7.04
C LEU A 45 -2.49 35.72 6.12
N VAL A 46 -1.48 35.83 5.26
CA VAL A 46 -1.03 34.76 4.38
C VAL A 46 0.02 33.92 5.12
N HIS A 47 -0.31 32.67 5.39
CA HIS A 47 0.58 31.73 6.09
C HIS A 47 1.52 30.98 5.14
N SER A 48 1.07 30.70 3.91
CA SER A 48 1.86 30.02 2.89
C SER A 48 1.50 30.54 1.51
N GLU A 49 2.52 30.88 0.72
CA GLU A 49 2.37 31.42 -0.64
C GLU A 49 2.69 30.42 -1.75
N LYS A 50 3.24 29.25 -1.40
CA LYS A 50 3.77 28.26 -2.36
C LYS A 50 3.26 26.88 -2.03
N HIS A 51 1.95 26.71 -2.10
CA HIS A 51 1.39 25.37 -2.03
C HIS A 51 1.72 24.61 -3.31
N ILE A 52 2.49 23.52 -3.16
CA ILE A 52 2.80 22.62 -4.27
C ILE A 52 1.64 21.64 -4.38
N ASP A 53 0.92 21.67 -5.50
CA ASP A 53 -0.06 20.65 -5.82
C ASP A 53 0.65 19.29 -5.99
N GLN A 54 0.28 18.32 -5.16
CA GLN A 54 0.78 16.93 -5.27
C GLN A 54 -0.09 16.07 -6.18
N GLY A 55 -1.11 16.67 -6.79
CA GLY A 55 -1.95 16.05 -7.79
C GLY A 55 -1.20 15.75 -9.10
N PRO A 56 -1.86 15.01 -10.01
CA PRO A 56 -1.27 14.69 -11.31
C PRO A 56 -1.10 15.97 -12.15
N GLU A 57 0.14 16.39 -12.40
CA GLU A 57 0.45 17.54 -13.27
C GLU A 57 -0.08 17.35 -14.71
N TRP A 58 -0.26 16.10 -15.16
CA TRP A 58 -0.71 15.81 -16.52
C TRP A 58 -2.23 15.87 -16.65
N ARG A 59 -2.68 16.70 -17.59
CA ARG A 59 -4.06 16.64 -18.08
C ARG A 59 -4.19 15.51 -19.10
N ALA A 60 -4.89 14.45 -18.71
CA ALA A 60 -5.22 13.33 -19.58
C ALA A 60 -6.72 13.09 -19.56
N PHE A 61 -7.33 13.10 -20.74
CA PHE A 61 -8.76 12.82 -20.90
C PHE A 61 -9.01 11.32 -21.14
N ASP A 62 -8.02 10.63 -21.71
CA ASP A 62 -8.07 9.20 -22.01
C ASP A 62 -7.00 8.41 -21.25
N ALA A 63 -7.27 7.12 -21.04
CA ALA A 63 -6.34 6.20 -20.38
C ALA A 63 -4.98 6.09 -21.08
N ASP A 64 -4.95 6.14 -22.42
CA ASP A 64 -3.70 6.07 -23.20
C ASP A 64 -2.92 7.37 -23.18
N GLN A 65 -3.61 8.52 -23.17
CA GLN A 65 -2.95 9.81 -22.96
C GLN A 65 -2.32 9.88 -21.57
N ARG A 66 -3.01 9.32 -20.56
CA ARG A 66 -2.50 9.20 -19.20
C ARG A 66 -1.18 8.45 -19.19
N LYS A 67 -1.15 7.21 -19.71
CA LYS A 67 0.06 6.38 -19.76
C LYS A 67 1.25 7.05 -20.45
N LYS A 68 1.02 7.80 -21.53
CA LYS A 68 2.08 8.48 -22.28
C LYS A 68 2.63 9.72 -21.56
N ARG A 69 1.77 10.44 -20.82
CA ARG A 69 2.11 11.70 -20.16
C ARG A 69 2.54 11.52 -18.70
N THR A 70 2.31 10.35 -18.09
CA THR A 70 2.79 10.04 -16.75
C THR A 70 4.32 10.15 -16.71
N ARG A 71 4.82 11.13 -15.96
CA ARG A 71 6.26 11.35 -15.75
C ARG A 71 6.87 10.32 -14.78
N THR A 72 6.06 9.82 -13.85
CA THR A 72 6.46 8.91 -12.78
C THR A 72 5.94 7.49 -13.02
N GLY A 73 6.33 6.56 -12.15
CA GLY A 73 5.88 5.17 -12.19
C GLY A 73 4.40 5.00 -11.78
N ALA A 74 4.00 3.74 -11.60
CA ALA A 74 2.69 3.41 -11.05
C ALA A 74 2.55 3.92 -9.59
N PRO A 75 1.33 4.25 -9.12
CA PRO A 75 1.11 4.61 -7.74
C PRO A 75 1.40 3.42 -6.80
N MET A 76 1.75 3.75 -5.56
CA MET A 76 1.94 2.74 -4.52
C MET A 76 0.63 2.02 -4.20
N THR A 77 0.73 0.74 -3.83
CA THR A 77 -0.42 -0.12 -3.51
C THR A 77 -0.16 -0.96 -2.27
N TYR A 78 -1.19 -1.19 -1.47
CA TYR A 78 -1.10 -2.07 -0.31
C TYR A 78 -1.06 -3.56 -0.69
N MET A 79 -1.38 -3.89 -1.95
CA MET A 79 -1.44 -5.27 -2.45
C MET A 79 -0.08 -5.87 -2.82
N ILE A 80 0.98 -5.08 -2.93
CA ILE A 80 2.34 -5.57 -3.21
C ILE A 80 3.16 -5.47 -1.92
N HIS A 81 3.97 -6.47 -1.58
CA HIS A 81 4.71 -6.53 -0.32
C HIS A 81 5.52 -5.24 -0.03
N ASP A 82 6.23 -4.71 -1.03
CA ASP A 82 7.06 -3.50 -0.97
C ASP A 82 6.32 -2.23 -1.41
N LYS A 83 4.99 -2.28 -1.45
CA LYS A 83 4.12 -1.21 -1.96
C LYS A 83 4.33 -0.82 -3.43
N GLY A 84 5.03 -1.62 -4.22
CA GLY A 84 5.30 -1.33 -5.63
C GLY A 84 6.57 -0.49 -5.86
N LEU A 85 7.48 -0.44 -4.89
CA LEU A 85 8.74 0.29 -4.98
C LEU A 85 9.81 -0.47 -5.81
N SER A 86 9.73 -1.80 -5.88
CA SER A 86 10.60 -2.60 -6.74
C SER A 86 10.12 -2.64 -8.19
N THR A 87 11.09 -2.69 -9.09
CA THR A 87 10.85 -3.01 -10.49
C THR A 87 10.84 -4.53 -10.67
N MET A 88 10.29 -5.01 -11.80
CA MET A 88 10.38 -6.42 -12.21
C MET A 88 10.99 -6.51 -13.61
N ILE A 89 12.06 -7.30 -13.77
CA ILE A 89 12.57 -7.68 -15.09
C ILE A 89 11.64 -8.77 -15.63
N ASP A 90 10.87 -8.44 -16.66
CA ASP A 90 9.91 -9.35 -17.27
C ASP A 90 10.60 -10.66 -17.68
N TRP A 91 9.88 -11.78 -17.58
CA TRP A 91 10.35 -13.10 -17.98
C TRP A 91 10.50 -13.22 -19.50
N LYS A 92 9.76 -12.40 -20.24
CA LYS A 92 9.83 -12.33 -21.70
C LYS A 92 11.20 -11.86 -22.13
N ASN A 93 11.81 -12.56 -23.10
CA ASN A 93 13.10 -12.16 -23.68
C ASN A 93 12.91 -11.10 -24.76
N ARG A 94 12.16 -10.03 -24.43
CA ARG A 94 11.89 -8.90 -25.31
C ARG A 94 12.13 -7.59 -24.57
N ASP A 95 12.66 -6.62 -25.29
CA ASP A 95 12.84 -5.26 -24.80
C ASP A 95 11.49 -4.51 -24.80
N ILE A 96 11.46 -3.32 -24.20
CA ILE A 96 10.26 -2.47 -24.13
C ILE A 96 9.69 -2.10 -25.52
N PHE A 97 10.55 -2.06 -26.54
CA PHE A 97 10.16 -1.84 -27.94
C PHE A 97 9.71 -3.12 -28.67
N GLY A 98 9.63 -4.25 -27.96
CA GLY A 98 9.21 -5.55 -28.51
C GLY A 98 10.31 -6.34 -29.23
N LYS A 99 11.53 -5.79 -29.32
CA LYS A 99 12.67 -6.45 -29.96
C LYS A 99 13.13 -7.66 -29.14
N GLU A 100 13.44 -8.77 -29.80
CA GLU A 100 13.94 -9.96 -29.11
C GLU A 100 15.38 -9.76 -28.62
N ILE A 101 15.60 -10.21 -27.38
CA ILE A 101 16.92 -10.16 -26.74
C ILE A 101 17.81 -11.21 -27.40
N SER A 102 18.98 -10.75 -27.86
CA SER A 102 19.98 -11.60 -28.51
C SER A 102 20.41 -12.77 -27.62
N ALA A 103 20.74 -13.91 -28.24
CA ALA A 103 21.18 -15.10 -27.52
C ALA A 103 22.43 -14.84 -26.65
N LYS A 104 23.32 -13.93 -27.11
CA LYS A 104 24.54 -13.54 -26.38
C LYS A 104 24.25 -12.92 -25.01
N ILE A 105 23.22 -12.08 -24.91
CA ILE A 105 22.88 -11.35 -23.68
C ILE A 105 21.85 -12.12 -22.82
N ARG A 106 21.13 -13.06 -23.42
CA ARG A 106 20.08 -13.84 -22.73
C ARG A 106 20.58 -14.54 -21.46
N GLY A 107 21.81 -15.06 -21.48
CA GLY A 107 22.44 -15.66 -20.29
C GLY A 107 22.70 -14.64 -19.16
N GLN A 108 23.07 -13.42 -19.50
CA GLN A 108 23.27 -12.32 -18.53
C GLN A 108 21.94 -11.90 -17.91
N ILE A 109 20.90 -11.71 -18.72
CA ILE A 109 19.56 -11.33 -18.24
C ILE A 109 18.96 -12.41 -17.35
N TYR A 110 19.14 -13.68 -17.69
CA TYR A 110 18.73 -14.77 -16.82
C TYR A 110 19.38 -14.69 -15.43
N ARG A 111 20.68 -14.37 -15.36
CA ARG A 111 21.38 -14.14 -14.08
C ARG A 111 20.80 -12.94 -13.35
N LEU A 112 20.54 -11.83 -14.03
CA LEU A 112 19.93 -10.63 -13.43
C LEU A 112 18.55 -10.93 -12.84
N ARG A 113 17.68 -11.65 -13.56
CA ARG A 113 16.37 -12.11 -13.05
C ARG A 113 16.52 -12.96 -11.79
N LYS A 114 17.47 -13.89 -11.81
CA LYS A 114 17.75 -14.75 -10.65
C LYS A 114 18.20 -13.94 -9.44
N TRP A 115 19.05 -12.93 -9.63
CA TRP A 115 19.49 -12.02 -8.56
C TRP A 115 18.33 -11.14 -8.06
N GLN A 116 17.55 -10.56 -8.97
CA GLN A 116 16.40 -9.73 -8.61
C GLN A 116 15.37 -10.52 -7.78
N SER A 117 15.03 -11.74 -8.20
CA SER A 117 14.09 -12.60 -7.45
C SER A 117 14.58 -12.92 -6.03
N ARG A 118 15.89 -12.98 -5.81
CA ARG A 118 16.48 -13.24 -4.49
C ARG A 118 16.54 -12.00 -3.62
N ILE A 119 16.84 -10.85 -4.20
CA ILE A 119 16.97 -9.58 -3.47
C ILE A 119 15.60 -9.02 -3.12
N ARG A 120 14.61 -9.17 -4.02
CA ARG A 120 13.27 -8.60 -3.85
C ARG A 120 12.57 -9.09 -2.57
N VAL A 121 12.82 -10.33 -2.16
CA VAL A 121 12.16 -10.93 -0.99
C VAL A 121 13.22 -11.45 -0.01
N SER A 122 13.98 -10.52 0.58
CA SER A 122 15.04 -10.84 1.54
C SER A 122 14.48 -11.29 2.89
N ASP A 123 13.43 -10.60 3.36
CA ASP A 123 13.03 -10.68 4.76
C ASP A 123 11.92 -11.71 4.98
N ALA A 124 11.84 -12.24 6.20
CA ALA A 124 10.81 -13.20 6.58
C ALA A 124 9.40 -12.60 6.54
N THR A 125 9.28 -11.32 6.92
CA THR A 125 8.05 -10.52 6.84
C THR A 125 7.62 -10.33 5.40
N GLU A 126 8.53 -9.97 4.49
CA GLU A 126 8.25 -9.79 3.06
C GLU A 126 7.84 -11.10 2.38
N ARG A 127 8.45 -12.23 2.77
CA ARG A 127 8.02 -13.57 2.31
C ARG A 127 6.60 -13.88 2.76
N ASN A 128 6.28 -13.58 4.02
CA ASN A 128 4.94 -13.74 4.55
C ASN A 128 3.93 -12.85 3.81
N LEU A 129 4.23 -11.55 3.65
CA LEU A 129 3.40 -10.60 2.91
C LEU A 129 3.17 -11.06 1.47
N THR A 130 4.20 -11.53 0.78
CA THR A 130 4.07 -12.02 -0.59
C THR A 130 3.05 -13.16 -0.68
N PHE A 131 3.13 -14.13 0.22
CA PHE A 131 2.20 -15.27 0.25
C PHE A 131 0.78 -14.86 0.68
N ALA A 132 0.67 -14.05 1.72
CA ALA A 132 -0.62 -13.62 2.25
C ALA A 132 -1.39 -12.73 1.27
N LEU A 133 -0.72 -11.76 0.65
CA LEU A 133 -1.33 -10.85 -0.31
C LEU A 133 -1.72 -11.59 -1.60
N SER A 134 -0.97 -12.61 -2.03
CA SER A 134 -1.39 -13.46 -3.15
C SER A 134 -2.64 -14.28 -2.83
N GLU A 135 -2.74 -14.84 -1.62
CA GLU A 135 -3.94 -15.57 -1.20
C GLU A 135 -5.14 -14.64 -1.04
N LEU A 136 -4.93 -13.43 -0.50
CA LEU A 136 -5.95 -12.41 -0.41
C LEU A 136 -6.47 -12.01 -1.80
N ASP A 137 -5.59 -11.77 -2.77
CA ASP A 137 -6.00 -11.42 -4.13
C ASP A 137 -6.73 -12.57 -4.83
N ARG A 138 -6.31 -13.83 -4.61
CA ARG A 138 -7.02 -15.02 -5.08
C ARG A 138 -8.43 -15.08 -4.47
N MET A 139 -8.55 -14.94 -3.16
CA MET A 139 -9.86 -14.97 -2.47
C MET A 139 -10.78 -13.84 -2.94
N ALA A 140 -10.23 -12.63 -3.06
CA ALA A 140 -10.98 -11.46 -3.49
C ALA A 140 -11.42 -11.55 -4.95
N SER A 141 -10.62 -12.17 -5.82
CA SER A 141 -10.98 -12.41 -7.21
C SER A 141 -12.10 -13.44 -7.34
N ASN A 142 -12.06 -14.52 -6.56
CA ASN A 142 -13.14 -15.51 -6.53
C ASN A 142 -14.48 -14.96 -6.02
N LEU A 143 -14.45 -13.92 -5.19
CA LEU A 143 -15.63 -13.27 -4.61
C LEU A 143 -16.05 -11.99 -5.36
N ASP A 144 -15.40 -11.70 -6.52
CA ASP A 144 -15.60 -10.50 -7.33
C ASP A 144 -15.55 -9.19 -6.53
N LEU A 145 -14.62 -9.11 -5.59
CA LEU A 145 -14.47 -7.94 -4.73
C LEU A 145 -13.71 -6.81 -5.44
N GLN A 146 -14.19 -5.59 -5.23
CA GLN A 146 -13.63 -4.36 -5.80
C GLN A 146 -12.20 -4.09 -5.30
N LYS A 147 -11.39 -3.41 -6.13
CA LYS A 147 -9.98 -3.10 -5.82
C LYS A 147 -9.82 -2.33 -4.49
N ASN A 148 -10.68 -1.35 -4.21
CA ASN A 148 -10.61 -0.56 -2.98
C ASN A 148 -10.73 -1.43 -1.71
N LEU A 149 -11.56 -2.47 -1.77
CA LEU A 149 -11.74 -3.42 -0.68
C LEU A 149 -10.50 -4.31 -0.53
N ARG A 150 -9.89 -4.75 -1.65
CA ARG A 150 -8.62 -5.51 -1.63
C ARG A 150 -7.51 -4.71 -0.97
N GLU A 151 -7.35 -3.44 -1.36
CA GLU A 151 -6.38 -2.51 -0.77
C GLU A 151 -6.58 -2.35 0.74
N CYS A 152 -7.83 -2.19 1.18
CA CYS A 152 -8.15 -2.09 2.60
C CYS A 152 -7.83 -3.38 3.36
N SER A 153 -8.20 -4.54 2.80
CA SER A 153 -7.87 -5.84 3.39
C SER A 153 -6.37 -6.04 3.50
N ALA A 154 -5.61 -5.62 2.50
CA ALA A 154 -4.16 -5.68 2.52
C ALA A 154 -3.56 -4.76 3.58
N LYS A 155 -4.12 -3.55 3.75
CA LYS A 155 -3.74 -2.64 4.83
C LYS A 155 -3.97 -3.28 6.21
N ILE A 156 -5.16 -3.80 6.48
CA ILE A 156 -5.48 -4.49 7.75
C ILE A 156 -4.51 -5.65 8.00
N TYR A 157 -4.18 -6.41 6.96
CA TYR A 157 -3.21 -7.50 7.09
C TYR A 157 -1.82 -6.98 7.49
N ARG A 158 -1.35 -5.88 6.88
CA ARG A 158 -0.07 -5.27 7.25
C ARG A 158 -0.06 -4.73 8.66
N ASP A 159 -1.13 -4.06 9.08
CA ASP A 159 -1.28 -3.56 10.45
C ASP A 159 -1.19 -4.75 11.44
N ALA A 160 -1.75 -5.90 11.10
CA ALA A 160 -1.60 -7.14 11.88
C ALA A 160 -0.18 -7.74 11.87
N VAL A 161 0.58 -7.61 10.77
CA VAL A 161 2.00 -8.01 10.70
C VAL A 161 2.85 -7.12 11.61
N GLU A 162 2.65 -5.81 11.52
CA GLU A 162 3.35 -4.78 12.30
C GLU A 162 3.10 -4.95 13.80
N ALA A 163 1.85 -5.22 14.19
CA ALA A 163 1.46 -5.55 15.56
C ALA A 163 1.83 -6.98 16.00
N HIS A 164 2.52 -7.76 15.15
CA HIS A 164 2.97 -9.13 15.43
C HIS A 164 1.86 -10.14 15.79
N LEU A 165 0.63 -9.90 15.33
CA LEU A 165 -0.57 -10.69 15.66
C LEU A 165 -0.68 -12.04 14.93
N ILE A 166 0.28 -12.33 14.04
CA ILE A 166 0.27 -13.48 13.12
C ILE A 166 0.99 -14.70 13.71
N ARG A 167 1.91 -14.49 14.65
CA ARG A 167 2.74 -15.57 15.20
C ARG A 167 1.86 -16.64 15.85
N GLY A 168 2.03 -17.90 15.43
CA GLY A 168 1.27 -19.04 15.93
C GLY A 168 -0.13 -19.21 15.32
N ARG A 169 -0.46 -18.47 14.24
CA ARG A 169 -1.72 -18.59 13.50
C ARG A 169 -1.46 -18.93 12.04
N SER A 170 -2.47 -19.48 11.35
CA SER A 170 -2.38 -19.71 9.92
C SER A 170 -2.38 -18.39 9.16
N ILE A 171 -1.50 -18.28 8.17
CA ILE A 171 -1.40 -17.09 7.32
C ILE A 171 -2.70 -16.91 6.53
N GLU A 172 -3.23 -18.00 5.98
CA GLU A 172 -4.48 -18.03 5.23
C GLU A 172 -5.68 -17.62 6.10
N GLY A 173 -5.74 -18.08 7.35
CA GLY A 173 -6.82 -17.73 8.27
C GLY A 173 -6.80 -16.25 8.68
N VAL A 174 -5.62 -15.66 8.86
CA VAL A 174 -5.47 -14.22 9.12
C VAL A 174 -5.81 -13.40 7.86
N ALA A 175 -5.38 -13.85 6.67
CA ALA A 175 -5.71 -13.20 5.41
C ALA A 175 -7.23 -13.20 5.15
N ALA A 176 -7.89 -14.34 5.36
CA ALA A 176 -9.35 -14.48 5.24
C ALA A 176 -10.09 -13.61 6.27
N ALA A 177 -9.58 -13.53 7.51
CA ALA A 177 -10.13 -12.66 8.54
C ALA A 177 -9.97 -11.16 8.20
N SER A 178 -8.84 -10.76 7.60
CA SER A 178 -8.60 -9.40 7.13
C SER A 178 -9.54 -9.03 5.99
N LEU A 179 -9.81 -9.97 5.08
CA LEU A 179 -10.77 -9.80 3.99
C LEU A 179 -12.19 -9.62 4.51
N TYR A 180 -12.58 -10.44 5.50
CA TYR A 180 -13.86 -10.31 6.17
C TYR A 180 -14.01 -8.97 6.90
N ALA A 181 -12.96 -8.50 7.57
CA ALA A 181 -12.94 -7.20 8.23
C ALA A 181 -13.14 -6.05 7.23
N ALA A 182 -12.42 -6.06 6.10
CA ALA A 182 -12.58 -5.08 5.03
C ALA A 182 -14.01 -5.08 4.45
N CYS A 183 -14.59 -6.27 4.23
CA CYS A 183 -15.98 -6.42 3.79
C CYS A 183 -16.97 -5.75 4.75
N ARG A 184 -16.76 -5.90 6.07
CA ARG A 184 -17.59 -5.23 7.09
C ARG A 184 -17.41 -3.71 7.06
N MET A 185 -16.19 -3.21 6.96
CA MET A 185 -15.91 -1.76 6.94
C MET A 185 -16.55 -1.06 5.75
N TYR A 186 -16.47 -1.67 4.57
CA TYR A 186 -17.07 -1.14 3.32
C TYR A 186 -18.57 -1.40 3.21
N LYS A 187 -19.20 -1.99 4.24
CA LYS A 187 -20.63 -2.36 4.24
C LYS A 187 -21.01 -3.25 3.05
N VAL A 188 -20.09 -4.12 2.61
CA VAL A 188 -20.33 -5.18 1.63
C VAL A 188 -20.36 -6.50 2.39
N PRO A 189 -21.48 -6.85 3.05
CA PRO A 189 -21.52 -8.03 3.89
C PRO A 189 -21.30 -9.28 3.05
N ARG A 190 -20.34 -10.10 3.49
CA ARG A 190 -20.10 -11.47 3.02
C ARG A 190 -20.24 -12.40 4.22
N THR A 191 -20.79 -13.58 4.00
CA THR A 191 -20.91 -14.54 5.10
C THR A 191 -19.57 -15.20 5.39
N LEU A 192 -19.34 -15.61 6.64
CA LEU A 192 -18.13 -16.37 6.98
C LEU A 192 -18.07 -17.73 6.25
N ASN A 193 -19.22 -18.25 5.81
CA ASN A 193 -19.28 -19.49 5.02
C ASN A 193 -18.75 -19.25 3.60
N GLU A 194 -19.19 -18.19 2.92
CA GLU A 194 -18.69 -17.80 1.58
C GLU A 194 -17.16 -17.63 1.58
N ILE A 195 -16.61 -16.97 2.60
CA ILE A 195 -15.16 -16.78 2.68
C ILE A 195 -14.45 -18.10 2.98
N ALA A 196 -15.00 -18.95 3.85
CA ALA A 196 -14.41 -20.25 4.20
C ALA A 196 -14.31 -21.18 2.97
N GLU A 197 -15.32 -21.18 2.10
CA GLU A 197 -15.33 -21.97 0.86
C GLU A 197 -14.15 -21.62 -0.06
N VAL A 198 -13.77 -20.34 -0.13
CA VAL A 198 -12.69 -19.85 -0.99
C VAL A 198 -11.32 -19.91 -0.30
N ALA A 199 -11.28 -19.65 1.01
CA ALA A 199 -10.06 -19.57 1.81
C ALA A 199 -9.43 -20.94 2.09
N ARG A 200 -10.17 -22.05 1.93
CA ARG A 200 -9.76 -23.41 2.35
C ARG A 200 -9.48 -23.52 3.85
N VAL A 201 -10.02 -22.60 4.64
CA VAL A 201 -9.85 -22.52 6.10
C VAL A 201 -11.20 -22.69 6.78
N ASN A 202 -11.20 -23.35 7.93
CA ASN A 202 -12.43 -23.57 8.69
C ASN A 202 -13.06 -22.24 9.15
N LYS A 203 -14.38 -22.13 9.04
CA LYS A 203 -15.17 -20.98 9.53
C LYS A 203 -14.82 -20.57 10.97
N LYS A 204 -14.63 -21.55 11.86
CA LYS A 204 -14.30 -21.32 13.27
C LYS A 204 -12.96 -20.60 13.43
N GLU A 205 -11.98 -20.93 12.59
CA GLU A 205 -10.65 -20.33 12.60
C GLU A 205 -10.70 -18.89 12.08
N ILE A 206 -11.40 -18.64 10.97
CA ILE A 206 -11.61 -17.29 10.45
C ILE A 206 -12.28 -16.40 11.51
N GLY A 207 -13.34 -16.90 12.15
CA GLY A 207 -14.03 -16.16 13.22
C GLY A 207 -13.20 -15.94 14.49
N ARG A 208 -12.25 -16.83 14.79
CA ARG A 208 -11.30 -16.66 15.91
C ARG A 208 -10.21 -15.64 15.57
N SER A 209 -9.69 -15.68 14.34
CA SER A 209 -8.71 -14.71 13.86
C SER A 209 -9.31 -13.32 13.72
N TYR A 210 -10.52 -13.20 13.18
CA TYR A 210 -11.23 -11.92 13.07
C TYR A 210 -11.45 -11.25 14.43
N ARG A 211 -12.00 -11.97 15.41
CA ARG A 211 -12.21 -11.41 16.76
C ARG A 211 -10.93 -10.97 17.43
N PHE A 212 -9.83 -11.65 17.13
CA PHE A 212 -8.53 -11.29 17.68
C PHE A 212 -7.99 -10.02 17.01
N ILE A 213 -7.98 -9.97 15.67
CA ILE A 213 -7.55 -8.79 14.92
C ILE A 213 -8.39 -7.57 15.30
N ALA A 214 -9.71 -7.71 15.35
CA ALA A 214 -10.61 -6.63 15.71
C ALA A 214 -10.39 -6.08 17.12
N ARG A 215 -9.99 -6.93 18.08
CA ARG A 215 -9.75 -6.48 19.46
C ARG A 215 -8.40 -5.78 19.64
N GLU A 216 -7.38 -6.18 18.88
CA GLU A 216 -6.01 -5.69 19.07
C GLU A 216 -5.66 -4.53 18.13
N LEU A 217 -6.43 -4.29 17.06
CA LEU A 217 -6.24 -3.19 16.11
C LEU A 217 -7.28 -2.05 16.27
N GLU A 218 -8.24 -2.20 17.19
CA GLU A 218 -9.08 -1.09 17.67
C GLU A 218 -8.31 -0.24 18.70
#